data_AF-A0A5N5IAD3-F1
#
_entry.id   AF-A0A5N5IAD3-F1
#
_cell.length_a   1.000
_cell.length_b   1.000
_cell.length_c   1.000
_cell.angle_alpha   90.00
_cell.angle_beta   90.00
_cell.angle_gamma   90.00
#
_symmetry.space_group_name_H-M   'P 1'
#
loop_
_entity.id
_entity.type
_entity.pdbx_description
1 polymer ?
#
loop_
_entity_poly.entity_id
_entity_poly.type
_entity_poly.pdbx_seq_one_letter_code
_entity_poly.pdbx_strand_id
1 'polypeptide(L)'
;MALENGQKPEDKAELAAVTKPTDWTIVVLRVVAFFATVTATVVMASNKETKSLVVAPPISVTLTAKFQHNPANVYFVIANGIASLHNVFMIVVHFFGDKFKDKGLQLVMVAVLDMMIVALVSSGDGAATFMAELGKKGNSHARWNKICDKFEKYCDRGGGAIISSYIGLLFLLVITVLSIIKLLKRN
;
A
#
# COMPACT_ATOMS: atom_id res chain seq x y z
N MET A 1 -42.63 40.74 -3.03
CA MET A 1 -43.18 39.44 -3.48
C MET A 1 -42.00 38.72 -4.16
N ALA A 2 -41.19 37.88 -3.51
CA ALA A 2 -41.45 36.52 -2.96
C ALA A 2 -42.05 35.62 -4.07
N LEU A 3 -41.53 34.47 -4.51
CA LEU A 3 -40.79 33.32 -3.91
C LEU A 3 -39.95 32.62 -5.03
N GLU A 4 -38.75 32.06 -4.80
CA GLU A 4 -38.46 30.65 -4.43
C GLU A 4 -38.92 29.63 -5.51
N ASN A 5 -38.25 28.53 -5.89
CA ASN A 5 -37.24 27.68 -5.27
C ASN A 5 -36.75 26.63 -6.32
N GLY A 6 -35.62 25.94 -6.12
CA GLY A 6 -35.23 24.80 -6.99
C GLY A 6 -33.79 24.29 -6.89
N GLN A 7 -33.34 24.02 -5.67
CA GLN A 7 -32.01 23.59 -5.26
C GLN A 7 -31.57 22.18 -5.73
N LYS A 8 -30.29 22.01 -6.11
CA LYS A 8 -29.50 20.77 -5.86
C LYS A 8 -28.00 21.08 -5.64
N PRO A 9 -27.52 21.15 -4.37
CA PRO A 9 -26.11 21.35 -4.00
C PRO A 9 -25.48 20.08 -3.40
N GLU A 10 -26.15 18.92 -3.48
CA GLU A 10 -25.82 17.75 -2.66
C GLU A 10 -24.54 17.03 -3.10
N ASP A 11 -24.24 17.01 -4.42
CA ASP A 11 -23.11 16.23 -4.95
C ASP A 11 -21.73 16.89 -4.74
N LYS A 12 -21.67 18.19 -4.40
CA LYS A 12 -20.39 18.90 -4.13
C LYS A 12 -20.04 18.97 -2.64
N ALA A 13 -20.98 18.68 -1.75
CA ALA A 13 -20.80 18.81 -0.32
C ALA A 13 -20.15 17.57 0.31
N GLU A 14 -20.37 16.37 -0.26
CA GLU A 14 -19.92 15.12 0.37
C GLU A 14 -18.43 14.83 0.17
N LEU A 15 -17.85 15.22 -0.98
CA LEU A 15 -16.40 15.13 -1.22
C LEU A 15 -15.60 16.28 -0.55
N ALA A 16 -16.28 17.39 -0.21
CA ALA A 16 -15.67 18.61 0.31
C ALA A 16 -15.78 18.75 1.84
N ALA A 17 -16.44 17.82 2.54
CA ALA A 17 -16.43 17.75 3.99
C ALA A 17 -15.12 17.13 4.55
N VAL A 18 -13.96 17.47 3.96
CA VAL A 18 -12.68 17.29 4.64
C VAL A 18 -12.62 18.34 5.73
N THR A 19 -13.22 18.00 6.87
CA THR A 19 -13.10 18.69 8.16
C THR A 19 -11.65 19.13 8.32
N LYS A 20 -11.40 20.42 8.67
CA LYS A 20 -10.06 21.01 8.88
C LYS A 20 -9.11 19.92 9.40
N PRO A 21 -8.13 19.44 8.61
CA PRO A 21 -7.31 18.32 9.04
C PRO A 21 -6.43 18.79 10.19
N THR A 22 -6.79 18.43 11.42
CA THR A 22 -5.93 18.60 12.58
C THR A 22 -4.65 17.81 12.40
N ASP A 23 -3.53 18.30 12.93
CA ASP A 23 -2.25 17.57 12.89
C ASP A 23 -2.39 16.15 13.47
N TRP A 24 -3.22 15.99 14.50
CA TRP A 24 -3.58 14.70 15.08
C TRP A 24 -4.20 13.70 14.09
N THR A 25 -5.05 14.18 13.17
CA THR A 25 -5.72 13.33 12.17
C THR A 25 -4.69 12.69 11.24
N ILE A 26 -3.65 13.44 10.84
CA ILE A 26 -2.56 12.93 10.00
C ILE A 26 -1.73 11.89 10.76
N VAL A 27 -1.45 12.13 12.04
CA VAL A 27 -0.70 11.18 12.88
C VAL A 27 -1.46 9.86 13.03
N VAL A 28 -2.78 9.90 13.31
CA VAL A 28 -3.60 8.70 13.41
C VAL A 28 -3.60 7.91 12.09
N LEU A 29 -3.78 8.60 10.95
CA LEU A 29 -3.71 7.96 9.64
C LEU A 29 -2.35 7.30 9.38
N ARG A 30 -1.23 7.94 9.80
CA ARG A 30 0.11 7.35 9.66
C ARG A 30 0.30 6.10 10.50
N VAL A 31 -0.26 6.08 11.72
CA VAL A 31 -0.23 4.88 12.58
C VAL A 31 -1.00 3.73 11.94
N VAL A 32 -2.20 4.01 11.40
CA VAL A 32 -2.99 2.99 10.70
C VAL A 32 -2.27 2.50 9.44
N ALA A 33 -1.72 3.41 8.64
CA ALA A 33 -0.93 3.07 7.46
C ALA A 33 0.28 2.20 7.80
N PHE A 34 1.00 2.52 8.89
CA PHE A 34 2.12 1.73 9.39
C PHE A 34 1.72 0.29 9.71
N PHE A 35 0.62 0.09 10.46
CA PHE A 35 0.17 -1.27 10.76
C PHE A 35 -0.26 -2.02 9.50
N ALA A 36 -0.91 -1.35 8.54
CA ALA A 36 -1.29 -1.95 7.27
C ALA A 36 -0.07 -2.38 6.42
N THR A 37 0.98 -1.56 6.34
CA THR A 37 2.20 -1.88 5.57
C THR A 37 3.05 -2.94 6.28
N VAL A 38 3.14 -2.91 7.61
CA VAL A 38 3.85 -3.93 8.39
C VAL A 38 3.16 -5.28 8.27
N THR A 39 1.83 -5.34 8.41
CA THR A 39 1.08 -6.59 8.26
C THR A 39 1.24 -7.16 6.85
N ALA A 40 1.12 -6.33 5.80
CA ALA A 40 1.40 -6.75 4.43
C ALA A 40 2.81 -7.33 4.26
N THR A 41 3.82 -6.64 4.80
CA THR A 41 5.23 -7.06 4.74
C THR A 41 5.43 -8.40 5.45
N VAL A 42 4.94 -8.54 6.67
CA VAL A 42 5.13 -9.74 7.49
C VAL A 42 4.41 -10.95 6.89
N VAL A 43 3.16 -10.77 6.44
CA VAL A 43 2.38 -11.83 5.81
C VAL A 43 3.04 -12.31 4.52
N MET A 44 3.48 -11.39 3.66
CA MET A 44 4.15 -11.74 2.40
C MET A 44 5.54 -12.35 2.63
N ALA A 45 6.34 -11.80 3.54
CA ALA A 45 7.68 -12.30 3.84
C ALA A 45 7.66 -13.69 4.50
N SER A 46 6.62 -13.97 5.30
CA SER A 46 6.43 -15.29 5.93
C SER A 46 5.77 -16.30 4.98
N ASN A 47 5.43 -15.90 3.75
CA ASN A 47 4.71 -16.73 2.82
C ASN A 47 5.63 -17.79 2.17
N LYS A 48 5.48 -19.03 2.64
CA LYS A 48 6.18 -20.21 2.13
C LYS A 48 5.22 -21.39 2.05
N GLU A 49 5.26 -22.11 0.94
CA GLU A 49 4.54 -23.37 0.77
C GLU A 49 5.41 -24.36 -0.02
N THR A 50 5.59 -25.57 0.50
CA THR A 50 6.34 -26.64 -0.17
C THR A 50 5.38 -27.78 -0.50
N LYS A 51 5.39 -28.23 -1.76
CA LYS A 51 4.58 -29.35 -2.25
C LYS A 51 5.47 -30.34 -3.01
N SER A 52 5.33 -31.62 -2.72
CA SER A 52 5.91 -32.69 -3.54
C SER A 52 4.97 -32.99 -4.71
N LEU A 53 5.48 -32.80 -5.93
CA LEU A 53 4.78 -33.20 -7.16
C LEU A 53 5.45 -34.46 -7.69
N VAL A 54 4.67 -35.52 -7.89
CA VAL A 54 5.16 -36.75 -8.53
C VAL A 54 5.17 -36.52 -10.04
N VAL A 55 6.35 -36.57 -10.66
CA VAL A 55 6.51 -36.27 -12.10
C VAL A 55 6.55 -37.55 -12.93
N ALA A 56 7.05 -38.65 -12.37
CA ALA A 56 6.95 -40.03 -12.89
C ALA A 56 7.26 -41.00 -11.74
N PRO A 57 6.74 -42.25 -11.67
CA PRO A 57 7.22 -43.23 -10.70
C PRO A 57 8.66 -43.66 -11.05
N PRO A 58 9.68 -43.61 -10.15
CA PRO A 58 9.67 -43.27 -8.72
C PRO A 58 10.25 -41.87 -8.39
N ILE A 59 10.16 -40.90 -9.30
CA ILE A 59 10.71 -39.54 -9.19
C ILE A 59 9.64 -38.55 -8.71
N SER A 60 9.69 -38.22 -7.42
CA SER A 60 8.94 -37.08 -6.83
C SER A 60 9.82 -35.84 -6.74
N VAL A 61 9.38 -34.73 -7.33
CA VAL A 61 10.07 -33.43 -7.27
C VAL A 61 9.37 -32.55 -6.23
N THR A 62 10.09 -32.16 -5.19
CA THR A 62 9.62 -31.16 -4.22
C THR A 62 9.74 -29.76 -4.79
N LEU A 63 8.62 -29.14 -5.16
CA LEU A 63 8.54 -27.74 -5.56
C LEU A 63 8.20 -26.88 -4.35
N THR A 64 9.07 -25.91 -4.06
CA THR A 64 8.86 -24.92 -3.00
C THR A 64 8.47 -23.59 -3.63
N ALA A 65 7.25 -23.13 -3.37
CA ALA A 65 6.83 -21.77 -3.65
C ALA A 65 7.21 -20.89 -2.46
N LYS A 66 8.14 -19.95 -2.70
CA LYS A 66 8.62 -18.99 -1.69
C LYS A 66 8.52 -17.59 -2.26
N PHE A 67 8.22 -16.59 -1.41
CA PHE A 67 8.17 -15.19 -1.84
C PHE A 67 9.46 -14.75 -2.56
N GLN A 68 10.63 -15.29 -2.16
CA GLN A 68 11.93 -14.96 -2.74
C GLN A 68 12.15 -15.47 -4.17
N HIS A 69 11.33 -16.42 -4.65
CA HIS A 69 11.44 -16.92 -6.02
C HIS A 69 10.74 -16.02 -7.03
N ASN A 70 9.90 -15.08 -6.57
CA ASN A 70 9.24 -14.12 -7.43
C ASN A 70 9.79 -12.71 -7.14
N PRO A 71 10.53 -12.08 -8.09
CA PRO A 71 11.11 -10.76 -7.87
C PRO A 71 10.07 -9.69 -7.56
N ALA A 72 8.83 -9.82 -8.06
CA ALA A 72 7.76 -8.89 -7.73
C ALA A 72 7.36 -8.93 -6.24
N ASN A 73 7.31 -10.13 -5.66
CA ASN A 73 6.98 -10.28 -4.24
C ASN A 73 8.11 -9.78 -3.33
N VAL A 74 9.37 -9.93 -3.77
CA VAL A 74 10.52 -9.32 -3.07
C VAL A 74 10.44 -7.80 -3.11
N TYR A 75 10.18 -7.22 -4.30
CA TYR A 75 10.03 -5.78 -4.45
C TYR A 75 8.87 -5.23 -3.60
N PHE A 76 7.72 -5.90 -3.58
CA PHE A 76 6.58 -5.57 -2.73
C PHE A 76 6.95 -5.52 -1.23
N VAL A 77 7.68 -6.52 -0.74
CA VAL A 77 8.13 -6.59 0.66
C VAL A 77 9.09 -5.44 0.97
N ILE A 78 10.03 -5.15 0.07
CA ILE A 78 10.99 -4.04 0.25
C ILE A 78 10.26 -2.69 0.24
N ALA A 79 9.37 -2.46 -0.73
CA ALA A 79 8.60 -1.22 -0.85
C ALA A 79 7.74 -0.95 0.39
N ASN A 80 6.98 -1.95 0.84
CA ASN A 80 6.15 -1.85 2.06
C ASN A 80 7.00 -1.72 3.34
N GLY A 81 8.19 -2.34 3.37
CA GLY A 81 9.16 -2.16 4.46
C GLY A 81 9.66 -0.71 4.56
N ILE A 82 10.05 -0.12 3.43
CA ILE A 82 10.47 1.29 3.36
C ILE A 82 9.31 2.22 3.76
N ALA A 83 8.09 1.95 3.28
CA ALA A 83 6.90 2.71 3.67
C ALA A 83 6.63 2.66 5.18
N SER A 84 6.86 1.50 5.81
CA SER A 84 6.72 1.34 7.26
C SER A 84 7.73 2.20 8.01
N LEU A 85 9.01 2.16 7.61
CA LEU A 85 10.06 3.00 8.20
C LEU A 85 9.77 4.49 8.00
N HIS A 86 9.28 4.89 6.83
CA HIS A 86 8.89 6.26 6.53
C HIS A 86 7.77 6.75 7.43
N ASN A 87 6.72 5.94 7.65
CA ASN A 87 5.63 6.32 8.55
C ASN A 87 6.11 6.55 9.98
N VAL A 88 6.99 5.69 10.50
CA VAL A 88 7.59 5.87 11.82
C VAL A 88 8.44 7.13 11.86
N PHE A 89 9.29 7.34 10.85
CA PHE A 89 10.12 8.54 10.74
C PHE A 89 9.28 9.82 10.77
N MET A 90 8.18 9.87 10.01
CA MET A 90 7.28 11.02 9.98
C MET A 90 6.56 11.26 11.30
N ILE A 91 6.18 10.20 12.03
CA ILE A 91 5.62 10.32 13.38
C ILE A 91 6.68 10.93 14.32
N VAL A 92 7.91 10.45 14.29
CA VAL A 92 9.02 11.01 15.10
C VAL A 92 9.24 12.48 14.76
N VAL A 93 9.32 12.85 13.48
CA VAL A 93 9.48 14.25 13.04
C VAL A 93 8.34 15.13 13.53
N HIS A 94 7.11 14.62 13.61
CA HIS A 94 5.97 15.35 14.16
C HIS A 94 6.14 15.63 15.67
N PHE A 95 6.54 14.63 16.47
CA PHE A 95 6.68 14.80 17.92
C PHE A 95 7.93 15.59 18.34
N PHE A 96 9.03 15.47 17.60
CA PHE A 96 10.29 16.17 17.91
C PHE A 96 10.49 17.46 17.08
N GLY A 97 9.52 17.78 16.23
CA GLY A 97 9.62 18.81 15.20
C GLY A 97 9.54 20.25 15.69
N ASP A 98 9.17 20.49 16.95
CA ASP A 98 9.09 21.84 17.53
C ASP A 98 10.43 22.60 17.53
N LYS A 99 11.54 21.91 17.27
CA LYS A 99 12.88 22.51 17.13
C LYS A 99 13.18 23.08 15.74
N PHE A 100 12.35 22.82 14.72
CA PHE A 100 12.60 23.33 13.37
C PHE A 100 12.06 24.75 13.21
N LYS A 101 12.97 25.68 12.91
CA LYS A 101 12.70 27.13 12.79
C LYS A 101 11.81 27.46 11.58
N ASP A 102 11.89 26.66 10.50
CA ASP A 102 11.15 26.86 9.24
C ASP A 102 10.08 25.79 9.01
N LYS A 103 8.90 26.01 9.61
CA LYS A 103 7.74 25.12 9.45
C LYS A 103 7.24 24.99 7.99
N GLY A 104 7.57 25.94 7.11
CA GLY A 104 7.18 25.90 5.69
C GLY A 104 7.99 24.87 4.89
N LEU A 105 9.32 24.91 5.03
CA LEU A 105 10.23 23.96 4.40
C LEU A 105 9.94 22.51 4.86
N GLN A 106 9.63 22.34 6.15
CA GLN A 106 9.25 21.05 6.72
C GLN A 106 8.00 20.46 6.04
N LEU A 107 6.95 21.26 5.80
CA LEU A 107 5.73 20.79 5.13
C LEU A 107 5.99 20.38 3.68
N VAL A 108 6.83 21.13 2.95
CA VAL A 108 7.23 20.76 1.58
C VAL A 108 7.97 19.43 1.57
N MET A 109 8.96 19.26 2.45
CA MET A 109 9.73 18.01 2.55
C MET A 109 8.83 16.82 2.87
N VAL A 110 7.89 16.97 3.80
CA VAL A 110 6.92 15.92 4.14
C VAL A 110 6.08 15.53 2.93
N ALA A 111 5.52 16.51 2.20
CA ALA A 111 4.69 16.26 1.03
C ALA A 111 5.46 15.54 -0.09
N VAL A 112 6.71 15.95 -0.35
CA VAL A 112 7.57 15.32 -1.36
C VAL A 112 7.92 13.88 -0.98
N LEU A 113 8.33 13.64 0.26
CA LEU A 113 8.68 12.30 0.72
C LEU A 113 7.46 11.37 0.75
N ASP A 114 6.28 11.87 1.16
CA ASP A 114 5.03 11.11 1.11
C ASP A 114 4.67 10.69 -0.33
N MET A 115 4.79 11.60 -1.30
CA MET A 115 4.59 11.31 -2.73
C MET A 115 5.54 10.22 -3.24
N MET A 116 6.82 10.27 -2.85
CA MET A 116 7.81 9.26 -3.24
C MET A 116 7.43 7.87 -2.71
N ILE A 117 6.91 7.81 -1.48
CA ILE A 117 6.51 6.55 -0.86
C ILE A 117 5.23 5.99 -1.48
N VAL A 118 4.24 6.85 -1.76
CA VAL A 118 3.05 6.46 -2.52
C VAL A 118 3.45 5.86 -3.87
N ALA A 119 4.34 6.53 -4.61
CA ALA A 119 4.81 6.03 -5.89
C ALA A 119 5.49 4.66 -5.75
N LEU A 120 6.41 4.51 -4.79
CA LEU A 120 7.14 3.27 -4.53
C LEU A 120 6.23 2.10 -4.14
N VAL A 121 5.25 2.34 -3.26
CA VAL A 121 4.31 1.29 -2.83
C VAL A 121 3.37 0.94 -3.98
N SER A 122 2.84 1.92 -4.71
CA SER A 122 1.94 1.66 -5.84
C SER A 122 2.59 0.83 -6.95
N SER A 123 3.88 1.05 -7.25
CA SER A 123 4.60 0.24 -8.23
C SER A 123 4.87 -1.18 -7.71
N GLY A 124 5.16 -1.34 -6.42
CA GLY A 124 5.32 -2.64 -5.76
C GLY A 124 4.04 -3.46 -5.76
N ASP A 125 2.93 -2.83 -5.39
CA ASP A 125 1.61 -3.44 -5.33
C ASP A 125 1.11 -3.83 -6.73
N GLY A 126 1.32 -2.95 -7.72
CA GLY A 126 1.00 -3.24 -9.12
C GLY A 126 1.77 -4.45 -9.65
N ALA A 127 3.08 -4.54 -9.39
CA ALA A 127 3.89 -5.68 -9.78
C ALA A 127 3.46 -6.98 -9.10
N ALA A 128 3.18 -6.95 -7.79
CA ALA A 128 2.70 -8.11 -7.05
C ALA A 128 1.30 -8.55 -7.52
N THR A 129 0.41 -7.60 -7.80
CA THR A 129 -0.94 -7.86 -8.32
C THR A 129 -0.87 -8.53 -9.68
N PHE A 130 -0.02 -8.02 -10.59
CA PHE A 130 0.18 -8.61 -11.91
C PHE A 130 0.67 -10.06 -11.80
N MET A 131 1.66 -10.32 -10.95
CA MET A 131 2.16 -11.68 -10.73
C MET A 131 1.13 -12.59 -10.04
N ALA A 132 0.30 -12.05 -9.15
CA ALA A 132 -0.79 -12.79 -8.52
C ALA A 132 -1.86 -13.20 -9.55
N GLU A 133 -2.22 -12.30 -10.48
CA GLU A 133 -3.15 -12.61 -11.58
C GLU A 133 -2.56 -13.64 -12.55
N LEU A 134 -1.28 -13.52 -12.90
CA LEU A 134 -0.58 -14.56 -13.67
C LEU A 134 -0.56 -15.90 -12.93
N GLY A 135 -0.38 -15.89 -11.60
CA GLY A 135 -0.44 -17.10 -10.78
C GLY A 135 -1.81 -17.78 -10.78
N LYS A 136 -2.90 -16.98 -10.78
CA LYS A 136 -4.29 -17.47 -10.76
C LYS A 136 -4.79 -17.92 -12.13
N LYS A 137 -4.60 -17.09 -13.16
CA LYS A 137 -5.17 -17.33 -14.49
C LYS A 137 -4.20 -18.02 -15.45
N GLY A 138 -2.90 -17.86 -15.24
CA GLY A 138 -1.88 -18.25 -16.21
C GLY A 138 -1.93 -17.38 -17.47
N ASN A 139 -1.07 -17.70 -18.43
CA ASN A 139 -1.09 -17.12 -19.77
C ASN A 139 -0.63 -18.18 -20.78
N SER A 140 -1.57 -18.72 -21.56
CA SER A 140 -1.27 -19.74 -22.57
C SER A 140 -0.32 -19.25 -23.66
N HIS A 141 -0.43 -17.99 -24.07
CA HIS A 141 0.41 -17.39 -25.11
C HIS A 141 1.88 -17.27 -24.65
N ALA A 142 2.11 -16.99 -23.37
CA ALA A 142 3.44 -16.96 -22.76
C ALA A 142 3.88 -18.32 -22.18
N ARG A 143 3.09 -19.39 -22.37
CA ARG A 143 3.29 -20.71 -21.76
C ARG A 143 3.41 -20.69 -20.24
N TRP A 144 2.77 -19.70 -19.59
CA TRP A 144 2.74 -19.56 -18.15
C TRP A 144 1.58 -20.38 -17.58
N ASN A 145 1.89 -21.44 -16.84
CA ASN A 145 0.87 -22.30 -16.27
C ASN A 145 0.33 -21.76 -14.94
N LYS A 146 -0.90 -22.12 -14.56
CA LYS A 146 -1.49 -21.72 -13.29
C LYS A 146 -0.69 -22.30 -12.11
N ILE A 147 -0.36 -21.45 -11.15
CA ILE A 147 0.42 -21.83 -9.96
C ILE A 147 -0.51 -21.98 -8.75
N CYS A 148 -1.53 -21.13 -8.65
CA CYS A 148 -2.43 -21.10 -7.50
C CYS A 148 -3.26 -22.37 -7.34
N ASP A 149 -3.54 -23.11 -8.42
CA ASP A 149 -4.23 -24.41 -8.36
C ASP A 149 -3.43 -25.46 -7.54
N LYS A 150 -2.11 -25.31 -7.42
CA LYS A 150 -1.22 -26.23 -6.67
C LYS A 150 -0.80 -25.68 -5.30
N PHE A 151 -0.78 -24.36 -5.16
CA PHE A 151 -0.30 -23.64 -3.99
C PHE A 151 -1.36 -22.62 -3.50
N GLU A 152 -2.55 -23.13 -3.21
CA GLU A 152 -3.70 -22.29 -2.82
C GLU A 152 -3.41 -21.46 -1.57
N LYS A 153 -2.81 -22.06 -0.53
CA LYS A 153 -2.52 -21.37 0.73
C LYS A 153 -1.51 -20.23 0.53
N TYR A 154 -0.52 -20.44 -0.32
CA TYR A 154 0.42 -19.40 -0.72
C TYR A 154 -0.29 -18.25 -1.44
N CYS A 155 -1.17 -18.56 -2.38
CA CYS A 155 -1.90 -17.54 -3.15
C CYS A 155 -2.92 -16.78 -2.31
N ASP A 156 -3.62 -17.43 -1.38
CA ASP A 156 -4.58 -16.76 -0.50
C ASP A 156 -3.89 -15.82 0.48
N ARG A 157 -2.79 -16.27 1.12
CA ARG A 157 -2.00 -15.41 2.01
C ARG A 157 -1.35 -14.26 1.25
N GLY A 158 -0.83 -14.51 0.05
CA GLY A 158 -0.25 -13.49 -0.82
C GLY A 158 -1.29 -12.45 -1.25
N GLY A 159 -2.49 -12.90 -1.63
CA GLY A 159 -3.61 -12.02 -1.97
C GLY A 159 -4.03 -11.16 -0.78
N GLY A 160 -4.15 -11.75 0.42
CA GLY A 160 -4.44 -11.00 1.64
C GLY A 160 -3.39 -9.93 1.97
N ALA A 161 -2.11 -10.23 1.78
CA ALA A 161 -1.04 -9.25 1.95
C ALA A 161 -1.14 -8.09 0.95
N ILE A 162 -1.42 -8.38 -0.33
CA ILE A 162 -1.61 -7.35 -1.36
C ILE A 162 -2.80 -6.44 -1.01
N ILE A 163 -3.94 -7.01 -0.61
CA ILE A 163 -5.12 -6.24 -0.20
C ILE A 163 -4.80 -5.33 0.99
N SER A 164 -4.10 -5.86 2.01
CA SER A 164 -3.66 -5.06 3.16
C SER A 164 -2.77 -3.90 2.76
N SER A 165 -1.87 -4.11 1.79
CA SER A 165 -0.99 -3.05 1.30
C SER A 165 -1.74 -1.97 0.53
N TYR A 166 -2.69 -2.32 -0.34
CA TYR A 166 -3.56 -1.35 -1.01
C TYR A 166 -4.34 -0.48 -0.02
N ILE A 167 -4.82 -1.07 1.09
CA ILE A 167 -5.47 -0.29 2.16
C ILE A 167 -4.47 0.72 2.75
N GLY A 168 -3.23 0.29 3.03
CA GLY A 168 -2.15 1.18 3.46
C GLY A 168 -1.84 2.29 2.44
N LEU A 169 -1.78 1.95 1.16
CA LEU A 169 -1.56 2.89 0.06
C LEU A 169 -2.67 3.94 -0.03
N LEU A 170 -3.93 3.54 0.16
CA LEU A 170 -5.06 4.48 0.21
C LEU A 170 -4.90 5.48 1.37
N PHE A 171 -4.50 5.03 2.55
CA PHE A 171 -4.23 5.95 3.66
C PHE A 171 -3.05 6.88 3.36
N LEU A 172 -1.97 6.39 2.76
CA LEU A 172 -0.82 7.20 2.33
C LEU A 172 -1.22 8.28 1.30
N LEU A 173 -2.11 7.93 0.36
CA LEU A 173 -2.68 8.88 -0.59
C LEU A 173 -3.51 9.96 0.13
N VAL A 174 -4.38 9.59 1.06
CA VAL A 174 -5.16 10.55 1.84
C VAL A 174 -4.22 11.46 2.65
N ILE A 175 -3.19 10.92 3.31
CA ILE A 175 -2.16 11.71 4.01
C ILE A 175 -1.51 12.73 3.07
N THR A 176 -1.12 12.29 1.88
CA THR A 176 -0.45 13.15 0.87
C THR A 176 -1.35 14.32 0.46
N VAL A 177 -2.63 14.04 0.19
CA VAL A 177 -3.62 15.07 -0.15
C VAL A 177 -3.80 16.07 0.99
N LEU A 178 -3.92 15.59 2.24
CA LEU A 178 -4.05 16.47 3.42
C LEU A 178 -2.80 17.33 3.62
N SER A 179 -1.60 16.78 3.41
CA SER A 179 -0.32 17.51 3.46
C SER A 179 -0.27 18.62 2.41
N ILE A 180 -0.70 18.34 1.17
CA ILE A 180 -0.75 19.34 0.09
C ILE A 180 -1.77 20.45 0.39
N ILE A 181 -2.97 20.11 0.88
CA ILE A 181 -3.98 21.10 1.26
C ILE A 181 -3.44 22.04 2.36
N LYS A 182 -2.74 21.50 3.36
CA LYS A 182 -2.10 22.31 4.40
C LYS A 182 -1.01 23.22 3.85
N LEU A 183 -0.22 22.73 2.89
CA LEU A 183 0.80 23.52 2.21
C LEU A 183 0.18 24.68 1.43
N LEU A 184 -0.84 24.40 0.62
CA LEU A 184 -1.54 25.40 -0.20
C LEU A 184 -2.22 26.48 0.64
N LYS A 185 -2.78 26.12 1.79
CA LYS A 185 -3.46 27.08 2.68
C LYS A 185 -2.50 27.98 3.46
N ARG A 186 -1.23 27.59 3.55
CA ARG A 186 -0.20 28.36 4.25
C ARG A 186 0.39 29.47 3.39
N ASN A 187 0.43 29.26 2.07
CA ASN A 187 0.91 30.23 1.08
C ASN A 187 -0.20 31.19 0.66
#